data_AF-A0AAN7SUZ6-F1
#
_entry.id   AF-A0AAN7SUZ6-F1
#
_cell.length_a   1.000
_cell.length_b   1.000
_cell.length_c   1.000
_cell.angle_alpha   90.00
_cell.angle_beta   90.00
_cell.angle_gamma   90.00
#
_symmetry.space_group_name_H-M   'P 1'
#
loop_
_entity.id
_entity.type
_entity.pdbx_description
1 polymer ?
#
loop_
_entity_poly.entity_id
_entity_poly.type
_entity_poly.pdbx_seq_one_letter_code
_entity_poly.pdbx_strand_id
1 'polypeptide(L)'
;MAQTTTDNLHRKVELQSYADLTYLQQNLAKAAREKLDLHFPPQHSARQAAPADVITLGGAPAEPEAQPGEDKENEHEEANEDPLRKHVRHLVDSFLQETFSSAAHSISVNGIDASSLPHSQVPTCSNPTFSPDEAISKPLDPSEEIEGIHYTYGTFDSKAAKRVQTLYAELETLTTQVSKLRREAPKASADAYAAQLEAAVLADDKNWTAEQARLQKESHQRLELDPLRDGWNEDVKDVYTRGVHGLAVLSGLSHDEEGSGREMVSLTETVGKVQRARGVAMEFEHESKKQRQVWKTQAPIAAQSFITFRFIGT
;
A
#
# COMPACT_ATOMS: atom_id res chain seq x y z
N MET A 1 -4.62 54.60 87.30
CA MET A 1 -4.24 53.58 86.28
C MET A 1 -5.24 53.69 85.16
N ALA A 2 -4.91 54.42 84.10
CA ALA A 2 -5.79 54.60 82.94
C ALA A 2 -5.20 53.79 81.79
N GLN A 3 -5.91 52.75 81.37
CA GLN A 3 -5.55 51.95 80.20
C GLN A 3 -5.60 52.84 78.94
N THR A 4 -4.55 52.73 78.12
CA THR A 4 -4.37 53.44 76.86
C THR A 4 -5.32 52.90 75.81
N THR A 5 -6.40 53.64 75.56
CA THR A 5 -7.41 53.41 74.51
C THR A 5 -6.94 53.95 73.16
N THR A 6 -5.90 53.36 72.58
CA THR A 6 -5.51 53.67 71.19
C THR A 6 -4.98 52.40 70.54
N ASP A 7 -5.81 51.77 69.70
CA ASP A 7 -5.46 51.20 68.39
C ASP A 7 -6.54 50.22 67.91
N ASN A 8 -7.77 50.71 67.77
CA ASN A 8 -8.78 50.09 66.90
C ASN A 8 -9.47 51.21 66.13
N LEU A 9 -8.87 51.61 65.01
CA LEU A 9 -9.44 52.60 64.08
C LEU A 9 -10.74 52.10 63.42
N HIS A 10 -11.08 50.81 63.58
CA HIS A 10 -12.24 50.16 62.99
C HIS A 10 -12.86 49.11 63.95
N ARG A 11 -14.15 48.81 63.74
CA ARG A 11 -14.87 47.77 64.49
C ARG A 11 -14.34 46.39 64.10
N LYS A 12 -13.95 45.59 65.09
CA LYS A 12 -13.58 44.18 64.90
C LYS A 12 -14.81 43.31 64.62
N VAL A 13 -14.59 42.20 63.92
CA VAL A 13 -15.63 41.19 63.66
C VAL A 13 -15.72 40.28 64.89
N GLU A 14 -16.86 40.33 65.59
CA GLU A 14 -17.11 39.50 66.77
C GLU A 14 -17.67 38.13 66.37
N LEU A 15 -16.99 37.06 66.80
CA LEU A 15 -17.45 35.69 66.69
C LEU A 15 -18.02 35.20 68.03
N GLN A 16 -19.08 34.39 67.98
CA GLN A 16 -19.74 33.87 69.19
C GLN A 16 -18.89 32.80 69.86
N SER A 17 -18.16 32.02 69.07
CA SER A 17 -17.29 30.96 69.57
C SER A 17 -16.05 30.78 68.69
N TYR A 18 -15.02 30.17 69.28
CA TYR A 18 -13.83 29.76 68.53
C TYR A 18 -14.16 28.68 67.46
N ALA A 19 -15.20 27.89 67.67
CA ALA A 19 -15.67 26.92 66.69
C ALA A 19 -16.09 27.59 65.37
N ASP A 20 -16.67 28.80 65.42
CA ASP A 20 -17.08 29.55 64.23
C ASP A 20 -15.86 29.93 63.37
N LEU A 21 -14.75 30.32 64.01
CA LEU A 21 -13.50 30.63 63.31
C LEU A 21 -12.95 29.39 62.60
N THR A 22 -12.90 28.26 63.31
CA THR A 22 -12.45 26.99 62.71
C THR A 22 -13.35 26.52 61.57
N TYR A 23 -14.67 26.73 61.71
CA TYR A 23 -15.64 26.40 60.67
C TYR A 23 -15.42 27.23 59.41
N LEU A 24 -15.19 28.55 59.54
CA LEU A 24 -14.88 29.42 58.41
C LEU A 24 -13.59 29.00 57.69
N GLN A 25 -12.54 28.67 58.45
CA GLN A 25 -11.28 28.15 57.90
C GLN A 25 -11.48 26.85 57.13
N GLN A 26 -12.16 25.87 57.73
CA GLN A 26 -12.42 24.56 57.12
C GLN A 26 -13.31 24.68 55.88
N ASN A 27 -14.36 25.50 55.92
CA ASN A 27 -15.26 25.69 54.80
C ASN A 27 -14.53 26.34 53.61
N LEU A 28 -13.69 27.34 53.87
CA LEU A 28 -12.90 27.98 52.83
C LEU A 28 -11.86 27.03 52.24
N ALA A 29 -11.13 26.28 53.08
CA ALA A 29 -10.17 25.27 52.63
C ALA A 29 -10.85 24.16 51.81
N LYS A 30 -12.04 23.72 52.23
CA LYS A 30 -12.85 22.74 51.50
C LYS A 30 -13.28 23.28 50.14
N ALA A 31 -13.84 24.49 50.09
CA ALA A 31 -14.26 25.11 48.84
C ALA A 31 -13.07 25.33 47.87
N ALA A 32 -11.91 25.71 48.39
CA ALA A 32 -10.69 25.85 47.61
C ALA A 32 -10.24 24.50 47.02
N ARG A 33 -10.27 23.42 47.81
CA ARG A 33 -9.97 22.06 47.34
C ARG A 33 -10.96 21.58 46.29
N GLU A 34 -12.26 21.76 46.49
CA GLU A 34 -13.28 21.41 45.49
C GLU A 34 -13.07 22.14 44.16
N LYS A 35 -12.65 23.42 44.22
CA LYS A 35 -12.28 24.18 43.02
C LYS A 35 -10.99 23.66 42.38
N LEU A 36 -9.98 23.31 43.17
CA LEU A 36 -8.77 22.68 42.67
C LEU A 36 -9.09 21.35 42.00
N ASP A 37 -9.94 20.52 42.59
CA ASP A 37 -10.33 19.22 42.03
C ASP A 37 -11.11 19.37 40.73
N LEU A 38 -11.96 20.41 40.62
CA LEU A 38 -12.70 20.68 39.39
C LEU A 38 -11.79 21.12 38.24
N HIS A 39 -10.76 21.93 38.52
CA HIS A 39 -9.88 22.51 37.49
C HIS A 39 -8.60 21.69 37.26
N PHE A 40 -8.20 20.89 38.23
CA PHE A 40 -7.06 19.97 38.22
C PHE A 40 -7.51 18.63 38.84
N PRO A 41 -8.25 17.80 38.09
CA PRO A 41 -8.70 16.53 38.62
C PRO A 41 -7.47 15.65 38.96
N PRO A 42 -7.55 14.86 40.05
CA PRO A 42 -6.42 14.05 40.55
C PRO A 42 -5.92 13.01 39.55
N GLN A 43 -6.69 12.76 38.49
CA GLN A 43 -6.48 11.74 37.47
C GLN A 43 -6.21 12.39 36.10
N HIS A 44 -5.35 13.42 36.01
CA HIS A 44 -4.83 13.82 34.69
C HIS A 44 -3.80 12.78 34.23
N SER A 45 -4.33 11.67 33.69
CA SER A 45 -3.67 10.82 32.71
C SER A 45 -2.16 10.61 32.89
N ALA A 46 -1.76 10.06 34.04
CA ALA A 46 -0.80 8.97 34.00
C ALA A 46 -1.51 7.71 33.46
N ARG A 47 -2.17 7.81 32.29
CA ARG A 47 -2.10 6.69 31.36
C ARG A 47 -0.62 6.66 31.07
N GLN A 48 0.10 5.88 31.88
CA GLN A 48 1.45 5.47 31.58
C GLN A 48 1.38 5.13 30.11
N ALA A 49 1.91 6.03 29.27
CA ALA A 49 2.35 5.65 27.96
C ALA A 49 3.39 4.62 28.35
N ALA A 50 2.96 3.36 28.41
CA ALA A 50 3.88 2.26 28.47
C ALA A 50 4.92 2.65 27.41
N PRO A 51 6.22 2.70 27.75
CA PRO A 51 7.22 2.78 26.70
C PRO A 51 6.79 1.75 25.67
N ALA A 52 6.85 2.08 24.38
CA ALA A 52 6.51 1.14 23.32
C ALA A 52 7.48 -0.04 23.44
N ASP A 53 7.19 -0.94 24.37
CA ASP A 53 8.00 -2.06 24.76
C ASP A 53 7.82 -3.00 23.58
N VAL A 54 8.89 -3.03 22.81
CA VAL A 54 9.23 -4.13 21.93
C VAL A 54 8.20 -4.33 20.83
N ILE A 55 8.48 -3.78 19.65
CA ILE A 55 7.92 -4.31 18.40
C ILE A 55 8.42 -5.76 18.31
N THR A 56 7.62 -6.71 18.78
CA THR A 56 7.88 -8.14 18.63
C THR A 56 7.75 -8.49 17.15
N LEU A 57 8.88 -8.49 16.45
CA LEU A 57 8.98 -9.00 15.09
C LEU A 57 8.96 -10.54 15.14
N GLY A 58 7.76 -11.11 15.24
CA GLY A 58 7.53 -12.55 15.30
C GLY A 58 6.21 -12.84 16.00
N GLY A 59 5.17 -13.16 15.22
CA GLY A 59 3.82 -13.32 15.71
C GLY A 59 3.66 -14.41 16.76
N ALA A 60 3.31 -14.00 17.99
CA ALA A 60 2.52 -14.77 18.94
C ALA A 60 1.90 -13.78 19.95
N PRO A 61 0.57 -13.77 20.16
CA PRO A 61 -0.04 -12.94 21.20
C PRO A 61 0.17 -13.62 22.55
N ALA A 62 1.01 -13.04 23.41
CA ALA A 62 0.97 -13.30 24.84
C ALA A 62 0.03 -12.28 25.47
N GLU A 63 -1.19 -12.70 25.79
CA GLU A 63 -2.10 -11.94 26.64
C GLU A 63 -1.48 -11.82 28.04
N PRO A 64 -1.32 -10.61 28.60
CA PRO A 64 -1.04 -10.49 30.01
C PRO A 64 -2.35 -10.64 30.78
N GLU A 65 -2.45 -11.72 31.54
CA GLU A 65 -3.55 -11.96 32.48
C GLU A 65 -3.65 -10.80 33.48
N ALA A 66 -4.84 -10.18 33.52
CA ALA A 66 -5.22 -9.26 34.55
C ALA A 66 -5.42 -10.03 35.86
N GLN A 67 -4.54 -9.82 36.83
CA GLN A 67 -4.74 -10.27 38.21
C GLN A 67 -5.57 -9.21 38.97
N PRO A 68 -6.71 -9.59 39.57
CA PRO A 68 -7.48 -8.73 40.46
C PRO A 68 -7.01 -8.93 41.92
N GLY A 69 -6.88 -7.82 42.66
CA GLY A 69 -6.63 -7.80 44.10
C GLY A 69 -5.38 -7.00 44.47
N GLU A 70 -5.29 -6.20 45.53
CA GLU A 70 -6.12 -5.93 46.70
C GLU A 70 -5.62 -4.58 47.29
N ASP A 71 -6.56 -3.72 47.71
CA ASP A 71 -6.46 -2.73 48.80
C ASP A 71 -5.08 -2.16 49.18
N LYS A 72 -4.54 -1.24 48.38
CA LYS A 72 -3.45 -0.30 48.77
C LYS A 72 -3.63 1.09 48.18
N GLU A 73 -4.84 1.64 48.26
CA GLU A 73 -5.19 2.86 47.52
C GLU A 73 -4.74 4.18 48.17
N ASN A 74 -4.26 4.21 49.42
CA ASN A 74 -4.02 5.49 50.11
C ASN A 74 -2.58 6.04 50.08
N GLU A 75 -1.57 5.27 49.63
CA GLU A 75 -0.16 5.73 49.70
C GLU A 75 0.44 6.08 48.33
N HIS A 76 -0.23 5.75 47.23
CA HIS A 76 0.23 6.03 45.86
C HIS A 76 -0.39 7.27 45.21
N GLU A 77 -1.41 7.88 45.81
CA GLU A 77 -2.10 9.05 45.24
C GLU A 77 -1.26 10.33 45.30
N GLU A 78 -0.52 10.55 46.39
CA GLU A 78 0.37 11.72 46.53
C GLU A 78 1.61 11.63 45.61
N ALA A 79 2.07 10.43 45.27
CA ALA A 79 3.27 10.25 44.44
C ALA A 79 2.99 10.48 42.94
N ASN A 80 1.75 10.29 42.49
CA ASN A 80 1.36 10.34 41.08
C ASN A 80 0.47 11.56 40.74
N GLU A 81 0.34 12.50 41.66
CA GLU A 81 -0.38 13.75 41.41
C GLU A 81 0.42 14.70 40.49
N ASP A 82 -0.29 15.37 39.58
CA ASP A 82 0.24 16.38 38.65
C ASP A 82 1.10 17.42 39.39
N PRO A 83 2.36 17.67 38.96
CA PRO A 83 3.23 18.66 39.59
C PRO A 83 2.61 20.06 39.64
N LEU A 84 1.82 20.44 38.63
CA LEU A 84 1.13 21.72 38.60
C LEU A 84 0.03 21.78 39.67
N ARG A 85 -0.75 20.69 39.83
CA ARG A 85 -1.78 20.59 40.87
C ARG A 85 -1.17 20.73 42.27
N LYS A 86 -0.08 20.01 42.55
CA LYS A 86 0.66 20.10 43.83
C LYS A 86 1.10 21.52 44.13
N HIS A 87 1.68 22.19 43.13
CA HIS A 87 2.19 23.55 43.31
C HIS A 87 1.07 24.56 43.57
N VAL A 88 -0.03 24.50 42.80
CA VAL A 88 -1.18 25.37 43.02
C VAL A 88 -1.82 25.11 44.38
N ARG A 89 -1.95 23.84 44.79
CA ARG A 89 -2.42 23.48 46.14
C ARG A 89 -1.57 24.12 47.23
N HIS A 90 -0.24 24.02 47.11
CA HIS A 90 0.69 24.64 48.05
C HIS A 90 0.51 26.17 48.13
N LEU A 91 0.41 26.85 46.97
CA LEU A 91 0.18 28.30 46.93
C LEU A 91 -1.14 28.70 47.58
N VAL A 92 -2.21 27.95 47.33
CA VAL A 92 -3.53 28.19 47.92
C VAL A 92 -3.49 27.99 49.44
N ASP A 93 -2.88 26.90 49.93
CA ASP A 93 -2.75 26.65 51.36
C ASP A 93 -1.92 27.75 52.06
N SER A 94 -0.82 28.20 51.43
CA SER A 94 0.00 29.33 51.91
C SER A 94 -0.80 30.64 51.94
N PHE A 95 -1.53 30.95 50.88
CA PHE A 95 -2.39 32.13 50.80
C PHE A 95 -3.47 32.13 51.88
N LEU A 96 -4.09 30.97 52.14
CA LEU A 96 -5.08 30.82 53.21
C LEU A 96 -4.46 31.11 54.57
N GLN A 97 -3.28 30.56 54.85
CA GLN A 97 -2.56 30.79 56.10
C GLN A 97 -2.24 32.27 56.31
N GLU A 98 -1.71 32.94 55.29
CA GLU A 98 -1.39 34.37 55.35
C GLU A 98 -2.65 35.23 55.53
N THR A 99 -3.72 34.91 54.80
CA THR A 99 -5.00 35.62 54.87
C THR A 99 -5.60 35.53 56.27
N PHE A 100 -5.64 34.33 56.88
CA PHE A 100 -6.18 34.17 58.23
C PHE A 100 -5.27 34.76 59.30
N SER A 101 -3.94 34.68 59.15
CA SER A 101 -2.99 35.34 60.05
C SER A 101 -3.19 36.86 60.05
N SER A 102 -3.33 37.45 58.87
CA SER A 102 -3.61 38.89 58.72
C SER A 102 -4.98 39.25 59.28
N ALA A 103 -6.04 38.50 58.91
CA ALA A 103 -7.41 38.74 59.37
C ALA A 103 -7.61 38.52 60.89
N ALA A 104 -6.81 37.66 61.53
CA ALA A 104 -6.90 37.38 62.96
C ALA A 104 -6.74 38.64 63.84
N HIS A 105 -6.04 39.66 63.36
CA HIS A 105 -5.87 40.94 64.07
C HIS A 105 -7.15 41.81 64.08
N SER A 106 -8.10 41.54 63.18
CA SER A 106 -9.37 42.25 63.03
C SER A 106 -10.59 41.42 63.47
N ILE A 107 -10.36 40.23 64.07
CA ILE A 107 -11.40 39.31 64.54
C ILE A 107 -11.27 39.15 66.06
N SER A 108 -12.37 39.31 66.78
CA SER A 108 -12.47 39.06 68.22
C SER A 108 -13.44 37.92 68.49
N VAL A 109 -13.10 37.07 69.46
CA VAL A 109 -13.95 35.98 69.95
C VAL A 109 -14.30 36.32 71.40
N ASN A 110 -15.55 36.68 71.66
CA ASN A 110 -16.01 37.09 72.99
C ASN A 110 -15.11 38.17 73.64
N GLY A 111 -14.66 39.16 72.86
CA GLY A 111 -13.80 40.24 73.33
C GLY A 111 -12.29 39.91 73.46
N ILE A 112 -11.87 38.69 73.14
CA ILE A 112 -10.46 38.29 73.07
C ILE A 112 -10.01 38.32 71.61
N ASP A 113 -8.85 38.89 71.30
CA ASP A 113 -8.35 38.96 69.94
C ASP A 113 -7.98 37.56 69.41
N ALA A 114 -8.39 37.24 68.17
CA ALA A 114 -8.14 35.92 67.60
C ALA A 114 -6.64 35.63 67.43
N SER A 115 -5.81 36.68 67.28
CA SER A 115 -4.33 36.58 67.26
C SER A 115 -3.73 36.02 68.56
N SER A 116 -4.40 36.22 69.69
CA SER A 116 -3.92 35.85 71.03
C SER A 116 -4.34 34.44 71.47
N LEU A 117 -5.22 33.78 70.70
CA LEU A 117 -5.71 32.44 71.01
C LEU A 117 -4.64 31.40 70.61
N PRO A 118 -4.21 30.53 71.55
CA PRO A 118 -3.33 29.42 71.20
C PRO A 118 -4.10 28.46 70.28
N HIS A 119 -3.48 28.11 69.15
CA HIS A 119 -4.03 27.29 68.06
C HIS A 119 -4.88 28.02 67.00
N SER A 120 -4.35 29.05 66.34
CA SER A 120 -4.65 29.21 64.90
C SER A 120 -3.73 28.28 64.07
N GLN A 121 -3.68 27.00 64.43
CA GLN A 121 -3.01 25.97 63.64
C GLN A 121 -4.10 25.18 62.94
N VAL A 122 -4.27 25.49 61.65
CA VAL A 122 -5.02 24.65 60.72
C VAL A 122 -4.47 23.22 60.83
N PRO A 123 -5.31 22.17 60.92
CA PRO A 123 -4.83 20.82 60.71
C PRO A 123 -4.50 20.69 59.21
N THR A 124 -3.28 21.03 58.85
CA THR A 124 -2.69 20.63 57.57
C THR A 124 -2.51 19.11 57.65
N CYS A 125 -3.26 18.38 56.82
CA CYS A 125 -3.05 16.95 56.60
C CYS A 125 -1.76 16.75 55.80
N SER A 126 -0.60 17.00 56.43
CA SER A 126 0.75 16.56 56.03
C SER A 126 1.79 17.34 56.82
N ASN A 127 1.97 17.01 58.10
CA ASN A 127 3.22 17.33 58.79
C ASN A 127 3.92 16.00 59.13
N PRO A 128 5.06 15.67 58.51
CA PRO A 128 5.98 14.77 59.17
C PRO A 128 6.48 15.48 60.43
N THR A 129 6.43 14.78 61.56
CA THR A 129 6.99 15.16 62.85
C THR A 129 8.33 15.89 62.70
N PHE A 130 8.34 17.21 62.96
CA PHE A 130 9.57 17.95 63.16
C PHE A 130 9.65 18.34 64.65
N SER A 131 10.53 17.64 65.37
CA SER A 131 10.85 17.92 66.76
C SER A 131 11.57 19.29 66.88
N PRO A 132 11.33 20.10 67.93
CA PRO A 132 11.80 21.48 67.97
C PRO A 132 13.27 21.67 68.43
N ASP A 133 14.11 20.63 68.45
CA ASP A 133 15.41 20.69 69.16
C ASP A 133 16.68 20.68 68.26
N GLU A 134 16.56 20.94 66.96
CA GLU A 134 17.72 20.99 66.02
C GLU A 134 17.88 22.35 65.33
N ALA A 135 17.68 23.45 66.06
CA ALA A 135 17.85 24.82 65.55
C ALA A 135 19.31 25.32 65.57
N ILE A 136 20.30 24.43 65.49
CA ILE A 136 21.71 24.82 65.32
C ILE A 136 22.33 23.89 64.27
N SER A 137 22.88 24.48 63.21
CA SER A 137 23.62 23.86 62.10
C SER A 137 22.79 23.23 60.97
N LYS A 138 22.20 24.06 60.10
CA LYS A 138 22.14 23.75 58.67
C LYS A 138 22.64 24.94 57.85
N PRO A 139 23.62 24.74 56.94
CA PRO A 139 24.18 25.85 56.17
C PRO A 139 23.16 26.40 55.18
N LEU A 140 23.17 27.72 55.09
CA LEU A 140 22.47 28.62 54.17
C LEU A 140 22.39 28.08 52.73
N ASP A 141 21.20 27.72 52.27
CA ASP A 141 20.93 27.51 50.83
C ASP A 141 20.85 28.88 50.12
N PRO A 142 21.41 29.02 48.90
CA PRO A 142 21.30 30.24 48.11
C PRO A 142 19.93 30.28 47.41
N SER A 143 18.89 30.69 48.14
CA SER A 143 17.60 31.06 47.54
C SER A 143 17.76 32.38 46.78
N GLU A 144 17.85 32.32 45.46
CA GLU A 144 17.82 33.50 44.59
C GLU A 144 16.39 34.08 44.58
N GLU A 145 16.20 35.19 45.28
CA GLU A 145 14.98 35.98 45.22
C GLU A 145 14.96 36.74 43.89
N ILE A 146 14.42 36.12 42.84
CA ILE A 146 14.16 36.77 41.56
C ILE A 146 12.67 37.12 41.54
N GLU A 147 12.36 38.43 41.49
CA GLU A 147 11.00 38.97 41.27
C GLU A 147 9.92 38.59 42.31
N GLY A 148 10.31 38.37 43.57
CA GLY A 148 9.35 38.13 44.66
C GLY A 148 8.73 36.73 44.67
N ILE A 149 9.28 35.80 43.90
CA ILE A 149 8.90 34.38 43.90
C ILE A 149 10.03 33.59 44.57
N HIS A 150 9.71 32.94 45.69
CA HIS A 150 10.67 32.11 46.41
C HIS A 150 10.83 30.77 45.69
N TYR A 151 11.85 30.67 44.83
CA TYR A 151 12.24 29.39 44.22
C TYR A 151 13.06 28.58 45.22
N THR A 152 12.47 27.52 45.77
CA THR A 152 13.26 26.46 46.42
C THR A 152 13.82 25.56 45.32
N TYR A 153 15.13 25.59 45.11
CA TYR A 153 15.78 24.55 44.33
C TYR A 153 15.63 23.22 45.08
N GLY A 154 14.85 22.30 44.49
CA GLY A 154 14.80 20.93 44.99
C GLY A 154 16.17 20.28 44.87
N THR A 155 16.50 19.38 45.81
CA THR A 155 17.74 18.60 45.73
C THR A 155 17.75 17.76 44.46
N PHE A 156 18.87 17.71 43.77
CA PHE A 156 19.03 16.90 42.56
C PHE A 156 18.81 15.41 42.84
N ASP A 157 17.78 14.80 42.24
CA ASP A 157 17.56 13.35 42.34
C ASP A 157 18.51 12.59 41.40
N SER A 158 19.58 12.05 41.99
CA SER A 158 20.56 11.23 41.27
C SER A 158 19.95 9.97 40.63
N LYS A 159 18.84 9.42 41.16
CA LYS A 159 18.19 8.23 40.59
C LYS A 159 17.42 8.59 39.33
N ALA A 160 16.64 9.66 39.36
CA ALA A 160 15.98 10.20 38.17
C ALA A 160 17.01 10.55 37.09
N ALA A 161 18.11 11.20 37.45
CA ALA A 161 19.18 11.54 36.52
C ALA A 161 19.81 10.30 35.85
N LYS A 162 20.11 9.24 36.63
CA LYS A 162 20.60 7.97 36.08
C LYS A 162 19.60 7.34 35.11
N ARG A 163 18.30 7.41 35.43
CA ARG A 163 17.25 6.89 34.54
C ARG A 163 17.18 7.68 33.25
N VAL A 164 17.23 9.00 33.31
CA VAL A 164 17.29 9.88 32.13
C VAL A 164 18.51 9.54 31.28
N GLN A 165 19.70 9.41 31.87
CA GLN A 165 20.92 9.00 31.15
C GLN A 165 20.76 7.63 30.47
N THR A 166 20.17 6.66 31.16
CA THR A 166 19.92 5.31 30.61
C THR A 166 18.96 5.38 29.42
N LEU A 167 17.86 6.12 29.54
CA LEU A 167 16.88 6.29 28.47
C LEU A 167 17.48 7.02 27.25
N TYR A 168 18.36 8.00 27.46
CA TYR A 168 19.06 8.65 26.36
C TYR A 168 20.04 7.70 25.66
N ALA A 169 20.80 6.91 26.42
CA ALA A 169 21.67 5.89 25.83
C ALA A 169 20.86 4.85 25.03
N GLU A 170 19.72 4.40 25.55
CA GLU A 170 18.82 3.50 24.84
C GLU A 170 18.28 4.13 23.55
N LEU A 171 17.82 5.39 23.61
CA LEU A 171 17.35 6.14 22.45
C LEU A 171 18.43 6.23 21.36
N GLU A 172 19.68 6.53 21.75
CA GLU A 172 20.81 6.56 20.82
C GLU A 172 21.03 5.19 20.17
N THR A 173 21.04 4.11 20.96
CA THR A 173 21.20 2.75 20.43
C THR A 173 20.08 2.38 19.45
N LEU A 174 18.81 2.60 19.82
CA LEU A 174 17.67 2.31 18.95
C LEU A 174 17.69 3.15 17.68
N THR A 175 18.08 4.42 17.78
CA THR A 175 18.20 5.30 16.61
C THR A 175 19.27 4.79 15.65
N THR A 176 20.42 4.32 16.15
CA THR A 176 21.45 3.69 15.31
C THR A 176 20.98 2.36 14.70
N GLN A 177 20.26 1.53 15.46
CA GLN A 177 19.70 0.27 14.96
C GLN A 177 18.65 0.48 13.88
N VAL A 178 17.71 1.41 14.07
CA VAL A 178 16.70 1.76 13.06
C VAL A 178 17.36 2.32 11.81
N SER A 179 18.39 3.15 11.97
CA SER A 179 19.16 3.68 10.83
C SER A 179 19.86 2.55 10.06
N LYS A 180 20.47 1.59 10.77
CA LYS A 180 21.08 0.40 10.19
C LYS A 180 20.05 -0.46 9.47
N LEU A 181 18.91 -0.74 10.09
CA LEU A 181 17.83 -1.53 9.53
C LEU A 181 17.29 -0.89 8.24
N ARG A 182 17.05 0.42 8.24
CA ARG A 182 16.59 1.14 7.03
C ARG A 182 17.60 1.09 5.89
N ARG A 183 18.90 1.03 6.20
CA ARG A 183 19.96 0.94 5.19
C ARG A 183 20.15 -0.49 4.66
N GLU A 184 20.09 -1.49 5.54
CA GLU A 184 20.48 -2.87 5.22
C GLU A 184 19.29 -3.76 4.84
N ALA A 185 18.12 -3.58 5.47
CA ALA A 185 16.96 -4.45 5.26
C ALA A 185 16.43 -4.43 3.82
N PRO A 186 16.31 -3.27 3.12
CA PRO A 186 15.83 -3.27 1.74
C PRO A 186 16.76 -4.03 0.80
N LYS A 187 18.09 -3.83 0.95
CA LYS A 187 19.08 -4.51 0.13
C LYS A 187 19.13 -6.01 0.43
N ALA A 188 19.18 -6.39 1.71
CA ALA A 188 19.20 -7.80 2.11
C ALA A 188 17.95 -8.55 1.63
N SER A 189 16.77 -7.92 1.68
CA SER A 189 15.53 -8.52 1.20
C SER A 189 15.52 -8.66 -0.33
N ALA A 190 16.01 -7.65 -1.06
CA ALA A 190 16.14 -7.70 -2.51
C ALA A 190 17.13 -8.78 -2.96
N ASP A 191 18.28 -8.89 -2.30
CA ASP A 191 19.29 -9.91 -2.57
C ASP A 191 18.74 -11.33 -2.31
N ALA A 192 18.00 -11.52 -1.21
CA ALA A 192 17.34 -12.79 -0.90
C ALA A 192 16.28 -13.17 -1.95
N TYR A 193 15.45 -12.21 -2.38
CA TYR A 193 14.45 -12.45 -3.42
C TYR A 193 15.08 -12.73 -4.78
N ALA A 194 16.15 -12.01 -5.13
CA ALA A 194 16.91 -12.24 -6.36
C ALA A 194 17.49 -13.67 -6.40
N ALA A 195 18.10 -14.11 -5.30
CA ALA A 195 18.63 -15.48 -5.19
C ALA A 195 17.52 -16.54 -5.30
N GLN A 196 16.34 -16.29 -4.71
CA GLN A 196 15.19 -17.19 -4.83
C GLN A 196 14.68 -17.27 -6.27
N LEU A 197 14.58 -16.14 -6.97
CA LEU A 197 14.13 -16.07 -8.36
C LEU A 197 15.13 -16.78 -9.29
N GLU A 198 16.43 -16.54 -9.10
CA GLU A 198 17.47 -17.22 -9.87
C GLU A 198 17.41 -18.74 -9.68
N ALA A 199 17.20 -19.22 -8.45
CA ALA A 199 17.02 -20.65 -8.18
C ALA A 199 15.79 -21.23 -8.88
N ALA A 200 14.67 -20.48 -8.94
CA ALA A 200 13.46 -20.90 -9.65
C ALA A 200 13.68 -20.96 -11.17
N VAL A 201 14.30 -19.94 -11.76
CA VAL A 201 14.64 -19.91 -13.20
C VAL A 201 15.57 -21.06 -13.56
N LEU A 202 16.59 -21.33 -12.76
CA LEU A 202 17.50 -22.46 -12.98
C LEU A 202 16.78 -23.82 -12.87
N ALA A 203 15.77 -23.94 -12.01
CA ALA A 203 14.96 -25.15 -11.91
C ALA A 203 14.06 -25.32 -13.15
N ASP A 204 13.46 -24.24 -13.63
CA ASP A 204 12.64 -24.22 -14.84
C ASP A 204 13.48 -24.54 -16.09
N ASP A 205 14.68 -23.97 -16.22
CA ASP A 205 15.61 -24.28 -17.31
C ASP A 205 16.02 -25.77 -17.31
N LYS A 206 16.27 -26.35 -16.13
CA LYS A 206 16.53 -27.80 -15.99
C LYS A 206 15.33 -28.64 -16.40
N ASN A 207 14.13 -28.24 -16.01
CA ASN A 207 12.90 -28.94 -16.39
C ASN A 207 12.64 -28.84 -17.89
N TRP A 208 12.81 -27.65 -18.47
CA TRP A 208 12.67 -27.41 -19.91
C TRP A 208 13.66 -28.21 -20.73
N THR A 209 14.93 -28.22 -20.34
CA THR A 209 15.97 -29.02 -21.02
C THR A 209 15.71 -30.51 -20.93
N ALA A 210 15.26 -31.01 -19.77
CA ALA A 210 14.85 -32.40 -19.61
C ALA A 210 13.64 -32.76 -20.50
N GLU A 211 12.63 -31.87 -20.58
CA GLU A 211 11.45 -32.06 -21.42
C GLU A 211 11.80 -32.02 -22.91
N GLN A 212 12.65 -31.09 -23.34
CA GLN A 212 13.14 -31.06 -24.72
C GLN A 212 13.91 -32.33 -25.08
N ALA A 213 14.75 -32.84 -24.18
CA ALA A 213 15.44 -34.11 -24.39
C ALA A 213 14.47 -35.30 -24.44
N ARG A 214 13.38 -35.27 -23.67
CA ARG A 214 12.30 -36.28 -23.70
C ARG A 214 11.56 -36.24 -25.04
N LEU A 215 11.14 -35.05 -25.47
CA LEU A 215 10.44 -34.84 -26.73
C LEU A 215 11.30 -35.18 -27.95
N GLN A 216 12.60 -34.90 -27.93
CA GLN A 216 13.51 -35.35 -28.98
C GLN A 216 13.57 -36.87 -29.05
N LYS A 217 13.69 -37.56 -27.92
CA LYS A 217 13.65 -39.03 -27.90
C LYS A 217 12.32 -39.58 -28.43
N GLU A 218 11.21 -38.96 -28.05
CA GLU A 218 9.87 -39.36 -28.51
C GLU A 218 9.66 -39.06 -30.00
N SER A 219 10.12 -37.91 -30.51
CA SER A 219 10.01 -37.56 -31.93
C SER A 219 10.85 -38.48 -32.81
N HIS A 220 12.05 -38.86 -32.35
CA HIS A 220 12.85 -39.90 -32.99
C HIS A 220 12.12 -41.25 -33.05
N GLN A 221 11.29 -41.58 -32.05
CA GLN A 221 10.48 -42.82 -32.06
C GLN A 221 9.20 -42.69 -32.90
N ARG A 222 8.61 -41.50 -33.02
CA ARG A 222 7.29 -41.27 -33.64
C ARG A 222 7.35 -41.01 -35.14
N LEU A 223 8.50 -40.61 -35.67
CA LEU A 223 8.70 -40.24 -37.08
C LEU A 223 9.73 -41.12 -37.79
N GLU A 224 9.84 -42.40 -37.41
CA GLU A 224 10.41 -43.38 -38.33
C GLU A 224 9.42 -43.53 -39.48
N LEU A 225 9.62 -42.77 -40.57
CA LEU A 225 8.87 -43.00 -41.80
C LEU A 225 9.21 -44.40 -42.29
N ASP A 226 8.18 -45.15 -42.68
CA ASP A 226 8.39 -46.41 -43.38
C ASP A 226 9.38 -46.19 -44.52
N PRO A 227 10.39 -47.07 -44.66
CA PRO A 227 11.34 -46.95 -45.74
C PRO A 227 10.59 -46.91 -47.06
N LEU A 228 10.96 -45.93 -47.89
CA LEU A 228 10.31 -45.71 -49.17
C LEU A 228 10.38 -47.01 -49.98
N ARG A 229 9.26 -47.42 -50.59
CA ARG A 229 9.21 -48.64 -51.39
C ARG A 229 10.34 -48.63 -52.40
N ASP A 230 11.12 -49.72 -52.45
CA ASP A 230 12.17 -49.90 -53.44
C ASP A 230 11.59 -49.68 -54.85
N GLY A 231 12.26 -48.85 -55.63
CA GLY A 231 11.84 -48.47 -56.98
C GLY A 231 10.88 -47.28 -57.09
N TRP A 232 10.38 -46.72 -55.99
CA TRP A 232 9.47 -45.56 -56.05
C TRP A 232 10.09 -44.35 -56.78
N ASN A 233 11.39 -44.11 -56.60
CA ASN A 233 12.09 -43.02 -57.28
C ASN A 233 12.16 -43.25 -58.80
N GLU A 234 12.35 -44.49 -59.24
CA GLU A 234 12.32 -44.85 -60.66
C GLU A 234 10.90 -44.69 -61.23
N ASP A 235 9.88 -45.18 -60.53
CA ASP A 235 8.47 -45.03 -60.93
C ASP A 235 8.09 -43.56 -61.12
N VAL A 236 8.44 -42.70 -60.15
CA VAL A 236 8.17 -41.26 -60.21
C VAL A 236 8.90 -40.64 -61.39
N LYS A 237 10.19 -40.96 -61.56
CA LYS A 237 10.99 -40.46 -62.68
C LYS A 237 10.38 -40.85 -64.02
N ASP A 238 9.92 -42.08 -64.19
CA ASP A 238 9.31 -42.56 -65.43
C ASP A 238 7.98 -41.87 -65.74
N VAL A 239 7.15 -41.61 -64.72
CA VAL A 239 5.91 -40.85 -64.90
C VAL A 239 6.22 -39.41 -65.30
N TYR A 240 7.20 -38.77 -64.66
CA TYR A 240 7.62 -37.41 -65.01
C TYR A 240 8.20 -37.32 -66.42
N THR A 241 9.10 -38.23 -66.80
CA THR A 241 9.70 -38.22 -68.14
C THR A 241 8.64 -38.45 -69.22
N ARG A 242 7.70 -39.39 -68.99
CA ARG A 242 6.57 -39.60 -69.89
C ARG A 242 5.69 -38.35 -70.01
N GLY A 243 5.40 -37.69 -68.89
CA GLY A 243 4.60 -36.45 -68.88
C GLY A 243 5.28 -35.32 -69.64
N VAL A 244 6.58 -35.10 -69.40
CA VAL A 244 7.38 -34.09 -70.09
C VAL A 244 7.49 -34.41 -71.59
N HIS A 245 7.68 -35.67 -71.96
CA HIS A 245 7.72 -36.10 -73.35
C HIS A 245 6.38 -35.84 -74.06
N GLY A 246 5.25 -36.20 -73.42
CA GLY A 246 3.92 -35.90 -73.95
C GLY A 246 3.68 -34.41 -74.15
N LEU A 247 4.18 -33.56 -73.24
CA LEU A 247 4.11 -32.09 -73.40
C LEU A 247 5.00 -31.59 -74.54
N ALA A 248 6.19 -32.18 -74.73
CA ALA A 248 7.08 -31.85 -75.84
C ALA A 248 6.44 -32.18 -77.20
N VAL A 249 5.74 -33.32 -77.31
CA VAL A 249 5.00 -33.73 -78.51
C VAL A 249 3.82 -32.80 -78.76
N LEU A 250 3.03 -32.52 -77.73
CA LEU A 250 1.88 -31.64 -77.83
C LEU A 250 2.26 -30.21 -78.19
N SER A 251 3.40 -29.71 -77.70
CA SER A 251 3.93 -28.39 -78.05
C SER A 251 4.57 -28.34 -79.45
N GLY A 252 4.78 -29.50 -80.09
CA GLY A 252 5.40 -29.60 -81.41
C GLY A 252 6.92 -29.42 -81.39
N LEU A 253 7.56 -29.57 -80.21
CA LEU A 253 9.01 -29.55 -80.05
C LEU A 253 9.65 -30.91 -80.35
N SER A 254 8.91 -32.01 -80.17
CA SER A 254 9.32 -33.36 -80.54
C SER A 254 8.30 -34.00 -81.48
N HIS A 255 8.78 -34.71 -82.51
CA HIS A 255 7.94 -35.46 -83.43
C HIS A 255 8.05 -36.95 -83.10
N ASP A 256 6.93 -37.58 -82.73
CA ASP A 256 6.89 -39.01 -82.45
C ASP A 256 6.90 -39.80 -83.77
N GLU A 257 8.04 -40.35 -84.15
CA GLU A 257 8.19 -41.26 -85.31
C GLU A 257 7.94 -42.74 -84.94
N GLU A 258 7.72 -43.07 -83.67
CA GLU A 258 7.57 -44.47 -83.22
C GLU A 258 6.12 -44.83 -82.83
N GLY A 259 5.39 -45.40 -83.79
CA GLY A 259 4.71 -46.70 -83.64
C GLY A 259 3.72 -46.98 -82.51
N SER A 260 3.16 -46.00 -81.80
CA SER A 260 2.18 -46.23 -80.72
C SER A 260 0.83 -45.57 -80.99
N GLY A 261 -0.01 -46.21 -81.82
CA GLY A 261 -1.50 -46.25 -81.90
C GLY A 261 -2.43 -45.08 -81.53
N ARG A 262 -1.93 -43.94 -81.09
CA ARG A 262 -2.67 -42.71 -80.76
C ARG A 262 -1.86 -41.55 -81.33
N GLU A 263 -2.19 -41.18 -82.57
CA GLU A 263 -1.64 -40.02 -83.27
C GLU A 263 -1.94 -38.74 -82.46
N MET A 264 -1.00 -38.33 -81.60
CA MET A 264 -1.11 -37.08 -80.84
C MET A 264 -0.67 -35.93 -81.75
N VAL A 265 -1.67 -35.24 -82.31
CA VAL A 265 -1.45 -34.08 -83.18
C VAL A 265 -0.97 -32.90 -82.34
N SER A 266 0.14 -32.27 -82.73
CA SER A 266 0.68 -31.11 -82.00
C SER A 266 -0.29 -29.92 -82.04
N LEU A 267 -0.21 -29.05 -81.03
CA LEU A 267 -1.02 -27.83 -80.95
C LEU A 267 -0.72 -26.89 -82.11
N THR A 268 0.54 -26.79 -82.54
CA THR A 268 0.93 -25.99 -83.70
C THR A 268 0.32 -26.53 -84.99
N GLU A 269 0.28 -27.85 -85.14
CA GLU A 269 -0.33 -28.49 -86.30
C GLU A 269 -1.85 -28.37 -86.30
N THR A 270 -2.52 -28.59 -85.16
CA THR A 270 -3.97 -28.41 -85.05
C THR A 270 -4.39 -26.95 -85.28
N VAL A 271 -3.67 -25.98 -84.71
CA VAL A 271 -3.89 -24.55 -84.97
C VAL A 271 -3.70 -24.24 -86.47
N GLY A 272 -2.67 -24.78 -87.11
CA GLY A 272 -2.46 -24.64 -88.55
C GLY A 272 -3.58 -25.24 -89.40
N LYS A 273 -4.06 -26.45 -89.05
CA LYS A 273 -5.21 -27.11 -89.70
C LYS A 273 -6.48 -26.26 -89.56
N VAL A 274 -6.76 -25.73 -88.37
CA VAL A 274 -7.92 -24.87 -88.09
C VAL A 274 -7.85 -23.55 -88.86
N GLN A 275 -6.69 -22.89 -88.89
CA GLN A 275 -6.52 -21.64 -89.65
C GLN A 275 -6.74 -21.85 -91.16
N ARG A 276 -6.19 -22.94 -91.73
CA ARG A 276 -6.42 -23.29 -93.14
C ARG A 276 -7.90 -23.60 -93.41
N ALA A 277 -8.54 -24.39 -92.56
CA ALA A 277 -9.97 -24.69 -92.68
C ALA A 277 -10.84 -23.42 -92.61
N ARG A 278 -10.48 -22.47 -91.74
CA ARG A 278 -11.14 -21.16 -91.66
C ARG A 278 -10.97 -20.34 -92.95
N GLY A 279 -9.77 -20.33 -93.53
CA GLY A 279 -9.52 -19.65 -94.81
C GLY A 279 -10.39 -20.22 -95.93
N VAL A 280 -10.40 -21.54 -96.09
CA VAL A 280 -11.24 -22.25 -97.06
C VAL A 280 -12.73 -21.95 -96.83
N ALA A 281 -13.19 -21.93 -95.58
CA ALA A 281 -14.57 -21.60 -95.26
C ALA A 281 -14.96 -20.17 -95.69
N MET A 282 -14.06 -19.19 -95.51
CA MET A 282 -14.29 -17.80 -95.95
C MET A 282 -14.31 -17.67 -97.48
N GLU A 283 -13.44 -18.38 -98.19
CA GLU A 283 -13.43 -18.41 -99.66
C GLU A 283 -14.74 -19.01 -100.20
N PHE A 284 -15.22 -20.09 -99.58
CA PHE A 284 -16.50 -20.72 -99.93
C PHE A 284 -17.68 -19.75 -99.71
N GLU A 285 -17.65 -18.95 -98.65
CA GLU A 285 -18.65 -17.92 -98.39
C GLU A 285 -18.62 -16.81 -99.45
N HIS A 286 -17.42 -16.39 -99.88
CA HIS A 286 -17.26 -15.35 -100.89
C HIS A 286 -17.76 -15.84 -102.27
N GLU A 287 -17.41 -17.07 -102.66
CA GLU A 287 -17.91 -17.70 -103.89
C GLU A 287 -19.44 -17.88 -103.85
N SER A 288 -19.99 -18.28 -102.69
CA SER A 288 -21.44 -18.39 -102.48
C SER A 288 -22.16 -17.05 -102.59
N LYS A 289 -21.57 -15.96 -102.08
CA LYS A 289 -22.10 -14.59 -102.22
C LYS A 289 -22.07 -14.12 -103.68
N LYS A 290 -20.98 -14.41 -104.40
CA LYS A 290 -20.82 -14.10 -105.82
C LYS A 290 -21.85 -14.85 -106.68
N GLN A 291 -22.04 -16.15 -106.43
CA GLN A 291 -23.11 -16.96 -107.04
C GLN A 291 -24.49 -16.35 -106.76
N ARG A 292 -24.81 -15.97 -105.51
CA ARG A 292 -26.08 -15.31 -105.17
C ARG A 292 -26.31 -13.98 -105.88
N GLN A 293 -25.25 -13.20 -106.10
CA GLN A 293 -25.35 -11.95 -106.88
C GLN A 293 -25.64 -12.23 -108.35
N VAL A 294 -24.94 -13.19 -108.97
CA VAL A 294 -25.22 -13.62 -110.35
C VAL A 294 -26.67 -14.08 -110.52
N TRP A 295 -27.19 -14.87 -109.57
CA TRP A 295 -28.59 -15.29 -109.57
C TRP A 295 -29.58 -14.11 -109.46
N LYS A 296 -29.24 -13.03 -108.75
CA LYS A 296 -30.08 -11.81 -108.69
C LYS A 296 -30.04 -10.99 -109.99
N THR A 297 -28.91 -10.91 -110.69
CA THR A 297 -28.79 -10.17 -111.95
C THR A 297 -29.35 -10.93 -113.16
N GLN A 298 -29.42 -12.26 -113.13
CA GLN A 298 -29.97 -13.08 -114.23
C GLN A 298 -31.50 -13.30 -114.13
N ALA A 299 -32.13 -12.92 -113.01
CA ALA A 299 -33.51 -13.27 -112.68
C ALA A 299 -34.65 -12.62 -113.53
N PRO A 300 -34.47 -11.52 -114.30
CA PRO A 300 -35.55 -11.04 -115.17
C PRO A 300 -35.29 -11.27 -116.67
N ILE A 301 -34.63 -12.37 -117.08
CA ILE A 301 -34.50 -12.75 -118.51
C ILE A 301 -35.06 -14.16 -118.82
N ALA A 302 -35.40 -14.98 -117.81
CA ALA A 302 -35.83 -16.37 -117.98
C ALA A 302 -37.30 -16.66 -117.58
N ALA A 303 -38.21 -15.69 -117.72
CA ALA A 303 -39.64 -15.85 -117.38
C ALA A 303 -40.63 -15.62 -118.55
N GLN A 304 -40.19 -15.69 -119.82
CA GLN A 304 -41.11 -15.58 -120.97
C GLN A 304 -41.01 -16.67 -122.06
N SER A 305 -40.14 -17.67 -121.92
CA SER A 305 -40.04 -18.76 -122.90
C SER A 305 -40.04 -20.09 -122.18
N PHE A 306 -41.20 -20.66 -121.82
CA PHE A 306 -41.46 -22.10 -121.60
C PHE A 306 -42.86 -22.29 -121.00
N ILE A 307 -43.90 -21.94 -121.77
CA ILE A 307 -45.22 -22.55 -121.58
C ILE A 307 -45.61 -23.16 -122.93
N THR A 308 -45.70 -24.50 -122.89
CA THR A 308 -46.40 -25.41 -123.81
C THR A 308 -45.85 -25.63 -125.23
N PHE A 309 -45.01 -26.67 -125.36
CA PHE A 309 -45.22 -27.70 -126.39
C PHE A 309 -45.04 -29.09 -125.75
N ARG A 310 -46.16 -29.72 -125.39
CA ARG A 310 -46.23 -31.15 -125.09
C ARG A 310 -47.57 -31.62 -125.65
N PHE A 311 -47.52 -32.70 -126.44
CA PHE A 311 -48.44 -33.85 -126.48
C PHE A 311 -48.93 -34.25 -127.90
N ILE A 312 -48.65 -35.54 -128.22
CA ILE A 312 -49.27 -36.45 -129.23
C ILE A 312 -48.70 -36.36 -130.68
N GLY A 313 -48.32 -37.45 -131.36
CA GLY A 313 -48.38 -38.88 -131.04
C GLY A 313 -47.86 -39.76 -132.20
N THR A 314 -47.71 -41.05 -131.87
CA THR A 314 -47.50 -42.26 -132.71
C THR A 314 -46.38 -42.29 -133.74
#